data_AF-A0A8J3NPM8-F1
#
_entry.id   AF-A0A8J3NPM8-F1
#
_cell.length_a   1.000
_cell.length_b   1.000
_cell.length_c   1.000
_cell.angle_alpha   90.00
_cell.angle_beta   90.00
_cell.angle_gamma   90.00
#
_symmetry.space_group_name_H-M   'P 1'
#
loop_
_entity.id
_entity.type
_entity.pdbx_description
1 polymer ?
#
loop_
_entity_poly.entity_id
_entity_poly.type
_entity_poly.pdbx_seq_one_letter_code
_entity_poly.pdbx_strand_id
1 'polypeptide(L)'
;MTEPATTKMGTHRHADPPRVGSEGAEARRLIAELGPGFNARTVRVLTEGDLVAVHGVHDDGGHARAGFDVFRIDRGRLAEHWAAHQAVVATTASGNSQTDGPADVTRPQQGARNGRLVDYLIDTILIGRKHDRLKHFFVADLIQHDPLVGNGVKALTAAWRTPGTGYERRHTTIADGEFVLTVSTGTVRHAPRVFYDLFRVDRGMVVEHWNVTTERGGLPSSTPVAITAPESQGS
;
A
#
# COMPACT_ATOMS: atom_id res chain seq x y z
N MET A 1 44.21 -16.50 -23.55
CA MET A 1 42.97 -17.32 -23.62
C MET A 1 42.39 -17.39 -22.21
N THR A 2 41.32 -16.62 -22.01
CA THR A 2 40.19 -16.79 -21.06
C THR A 2 40.38 -17.63 -19.78
N GLU A 3 40.36 -16.95 -18.63
CA GLU A 3 39.84 -17.52 -17.37
C GLU A 3 38.33 -17.22 -17.24
N PRO A 4 37.51 -18.12 -16.66
CA PRO A 4 36.09 -17.89 -16.49
C PRO A 4 35.79 -17.13 -15.18
N ALA A 5 34.96 -16.08 -15.28
CA ALA A 5 34.42 -15.39 -14.13
C ALA A 5 33.44 -16.29 -13.37
N THR A 6 33.73 -16.59 -12.11
CA THR A 6 32.81 -17.31 -11.22
C THR A 6 31.86 -16.29 -10.57
N THR A 7 30.62 -16.24 -11.05
CA THR A 7 29.54 -15.49 -10.41
C THR A 7 29.20 -16.13 -9.07
N LYS A 8 29.48 -15.43 -7.96
CA LYS A 8 28.94 -15.79 -6.65
C LYS A 8 27.44 -15.50 -6.62
N MET A 9 26.64 -16.56 -6.59
CA MET A 9 25.22 -16.53 -6.24
C MET A 9 25.09 -15.98 -4.81
N GLY A 10 24.48 -14.80 -4.68
CA GLY A 10 24.10 -14.23 -3.39
C GLY A 10 23.02 -15.10 -2.76
N THR A 11 23.32 -15.64 -1.59
CA THR A 11 22.35 -16.39 -0.78
C THR A 11 21.24 -15.44 -0.33
N HIS A 12 20.03 -15.61 -0.88
CA HIS A 12 18.81 -15.02 -0.32
C HIS A 12 18.61 -15.59 1.09
N ARG A 13 18.89 -14.78 2.11
CA ARG A 13 18.47 -15.11 3.48
C ARG A 13 16.96 -14.98 3.52
N HIS A 14 16.26 -16.07 3.84
CA HIS A 14 14.89 -15.98 4.34
C HIS A 14 14.91 -15.05 5.56
N ALA A 15 14.19 -13.94 5.48
CA ALA A 15 13.93 -13.11 6.63
C ALA A 15 13.00 -13.87 7.57
N ASP A 16 13.35 -13.94 8.85
CA ASP A 16 12.44 -14.48 9.87
C ASP A 16 11.14 -13.69 9.87
N PRO A 17 9.98 -14.35 10.08
CA PRO A 17 8.72 -13.64 10.15
C PRO A 17 8.75 -12.59 11.28
N PRO A 18 8.18 -11.39 11.05
CA PRO A 18 8.29 -10.28 11.99
C PRO A 18 7.58 -10.61 13.31
N ARG A 19 8.04 -10.01 14.42
CA ARG A 19 7.31 -10.08 15.70
C ARG A 19 6.16 -9.09 15.70
N VAL A 20 4.98 -9.59 16.03
CA VAL A 20 3.69 -8.94 15.81
C VAL A 20 2.99 -8.65 17.15
N GLY A 21 2.41 -7.46 17.33
CA GLY A 21 1.48 -7.18 18.44
C GLY A 21 0.15 -7.93 18.31
N SER A 22 -0.58 -8.17 19.40
CA SER A 22 -1.74 -9.08 19.43
C SER A 22 -2.81 -8.80 18.37
N GLU A 23 -3.11 -7.52 18.09
CA GLU A 23 -4.11 -7.11 17.08
C GLU A 23 -3.65 -7.43 15.65
N GLY A 24 -2.38 -7.15 15.33
CA GLY A 24 -1.78 -7.53 14.05
C GLY A 24 -1.61 -9.05 13.89
N ALA A 25 -1.59 -9.82 14.98
CA ALA A 25 -1.51 -11.28 14.95
C ALA A 25 -2.88 -11.87 14.64
N GLU A 26 -3.92 -11.32 15.25
CA GLU A 26 -5.31 -11.67 14.98
C GLU A 26 -5.71 -11.31 13.54
N ALA A 27 -5.33 -10.12 13.06
CA ALA A 27 -5.53 -9.71 11.67
C ALA A 27 -4.85 -10.67 10.67
N ARG A 28 -3.57 -11.01 10.91
CA ARG A 28 -2.84 -11.98 10.08
C ARG A 28 -3.44 -13.38 10.13
N ARG A 29 -3.89 -13.80 11.31
CA ARG A 29 -4.60 -15.07 11.47
C ARG A 29 -5.88 -15.07 10.64
N LEU A 30 -6.66 -14.01 10.71
CA LEU A 30 -7.91 -13.88 9.95
C LEU A 30 -7.66 -13.85 8.44
N ILE A 31 -6.61 -13.15 7.98
CA ILE A 31 -6.17 -13.17 6.57
C ILE A 31 -5.76 -14.58 6.13
N ALA A 32 -5.02 -15.31 6.96
CA ALA A 32 -4.62 -16.69 6.66
C ALA A 32 -5.83 -17.64 6.61
N GLU A 33 -6.90 -17.34 7.36
CA GLU A 33 -8.16 -18.09 7.37
C GLU A 33 -9.08 -17.78 6.17
N LEU A 34 -8.78 -16.76 5.34
CA LEU A 34 -9.54 -16.45 4.10
C LEU A 34 -9.47 -17.58 3.05
N GLY A 35 -8.59 -18.56 3.25
CA GLY A 35 -8.52 -19.78 2.45
C GLY A 35 -7.77 -19.63 1.13
N PRO A 36 -7.72 -20.71 0.31
CA PRO A 36 -6.87 -20.79 -0.88
C PRO A 36 -7.24 -19.80 -2.01
N GLY A 37 -8.39 -19.13 -1.92
CA GLY A 37 -8.78 -18.06 -2.85
C GLY A 37 -8.04 -16.74 -2.64
N PHE A 38 -7.45 -16.51 -1.46
CA PHE A 38 -6.57 -15.38 -1.19
C PHE A 38 -5.11 -15.77 -1.47
N ASN A 39 -4.76 -15.92 -2.76
CA ASN A 39 -3.41 -16.26 -3.17
C ASN A 39 -2.54 -15.00 -3.28
N ALA A 40 -2.03 -14.54 -2.14
CA ALA A 40 -1.19 -13.36 -2.05
C ALA A 40 0.16 -13.66 -1.40
N ARG A 41 1.25 -13.25 -2.04
CA ARG A 41 2.52 -13.00 -1.37
C ARG A 41 2.40 -11.69 -0.60
N THR A 42 2.01 -11.81 0.66
CA THR A 42 1.92 -10.70 1.61
C THR A 42 3.30 -10.09 1.86
N VAL A 43 3.38 -8.76 1.75
CA VAL A 43 4.59 -7.99 2.05
C VAL A 43 4.40 -7.17 3.31
N ARG A 44 3.28 -6.43 3.45
CA ARG A 44 2.98 -5.63 4.64
C ARG A 44 1.58 -5.93 5.14
N VAL A 45 1.41 -5.89 6.46
CA VAL A 45 0.10 -5.88 7.10
C VAL A 45 0.07 -4.72 8.08
N LEU A 46 -0.87 -3.80 7.86
CA LEU A 46 -1.08 -2.61 8.69
C LEU A 46 -2.42 -2.72 9.40
N THR A 47 -2.48 -2.25 10.63
CA THR A 47 -3.71 -2.27 11.42
C THR A 47 -3.99 -0.92 12.06
N GLU A 48 -5.23 -0.44 11.98
CA GLU A 48 -5.70 0.71 12.74
C GLU A 48 -7.17 0.49 13.13
N GLY A 49 -7.44 0.35 14.43
CA GLY A 49 -8.80 0.07 14.91
C GLY A 49 -9.35 -1.24 14.35
N ASP A 50 -10.49 -1.17 13.67
CA ASP A 50 -11.15 -2.31 13.02
C ASP A 50 -10.70 -2.55 11.57
N LEU A 51 -9.74 -1.78 11.08
CA LEU A 51 -9.23 -1.88 9.71
C LEU A 51 -7.91 -2.65 9.65
N VAL A 52 -7.81 -3.51 8.64
CA VAL A 52 -6.60 -4.25 8.28
C VAL A 52 -6.29 -4.00 6.81
N ALA A 53 -5.10 -3.51 6.51
CA ALA A 53 -4.60 -3.37 5.14
C ALA A 53 -3.48 -4.37 4.87
N VAL A 54 -3.58 -5.09 3.75
CA VAL A 54 -2.55 -5.99 3.24
C VAL A 54 -1.97 -5.40 1.97
N HIS A 55 -0.66 -5.24 1.92
CA HIS A 55 0.08 -4.88 0.72
C HIS A 55 0.85 -6.11 0.23
N GLY A 56 0.67 -6.50 -1.03
CA GLY A 56 1.36 -7.67 -1.55
C GLY A 56 1.26 -7.84 -3.06
N VAL A 57 1.64 -9.03 -3.51
CA VAL A 57 1.45 -9.49 -4.89
C VAL A 57 0.49 -10.67 -4.91
N HIS A 58 -0.54 -10.57 -5.75
CA HIS A 58 -1.59 -11.55 -5.94
C HIS A 58 -1.40 -12.26 -7.27
N ASP A 59 -1.78 -13.53 -7.35
CA ASP A 59 -1.92 -14.25 -8.61
C ASP A 59 -3.37 -14.19 -9.10
N ASP A 60 -3.59 -13.58 -10.26
CA ASP A 60 -4.89 -13.53 -10.93
C ASP A 60 -4.82 -14.36 -12.23
N GLY A 61 -5.02 -15.67 -12.09
CA GLY A 61 -4.99 -16.62 -13.20
C GLY A 61 -3.65 -16.64 -13.93
N GLY A 62 -2.55 -16.66 -13.17
CA GLY A 62 -1.17 -16.62 -13.69
C GLY A 62 -0.63 -15.21 -13.97
N HIS A 63 -1.40 -14.15 -13.71
CA HIS A 63 -0.96 -12.77 -13.85
C HIS A 63 -0.67 -12.17 -12.49
N ALA A 64 0.59 -11.78 -12.25
CA ALA A 64 0.98 -11.12 -11.02
C ALA A 64 0.42 -9.69 -10.93
N ARG A 65 -0.28 -9.41 -9.83
CA ARG A 65 -0.93 -8.11 -9.55
C ARG A 65 -0.41 -7.58 -8.21
N ALA A 66 0.23 -6.43 -8.18
CA ALA A 66 0.61 -5.78 -6.92
C ALA A 66 -0.52 -4.87 -6.45
N GLY A 67 -0.76 -4.83 -5.15
CA GLY A 67 -1.64 -3.82 -4.59
C GLY A 67 -2.07 -4.05 -3.16
N PHE A 68 -3.24 -3.52 -2.84
CA PHE A 68 -3.75 -3.42 -1.49
C PHE A 68 -5.12 -4.07 -1.38
N ASP A 69 -5.29 -4.85 -0.32
CA ASP A 69 -6.58 -5.32 0.17
C ASP A 69 -6.84 -4.70 1.53
N VAL A 70 -8.01 -4.13 1.71
CA VAL A 70 -8.43 -3.53 2.97
C VAL A 70 -9.68 -4.23 3.46
N PHE A 71 -9.63 -4.65 4.72
CA PHE A 71 -10.68 -5.37 5.40
C PHE A 71 -11.15 -4.57 6.61
N ARG A 72 -12.46 -4.57 6.86
CA ARG A 72 -13.04 -4.10 8.12
C ARG A 72 -13.54 -5.28 8.93
N ILE A 73 -13.14 -5.37 10.19
CA ILE A 73 -13.46 -6.48 11.08
C ILE A 73 -14.50 -6.04 12.11
N ASP A 74 -15.68 -6.64 12.12
CA ASP A 74 -16.71 -6.38 13.12
C ASP A 74 -16.94 -7.64 13.97
N ARG A 75 -16.73 -7.51 15.28
CA ARG A 75 -16.94 -8.60 16.26
C ARG A 75 -16.25 -9.91 15.84
N GLY A 76 -14.98 -9.82 15.46
CA GLY A 76 -14.17 -10.97 15.04
C GLY A 76 -14.56 -11.58 13.69
N ARG A 77 -15.38 -10.90 12.89
CA ARG A 77 -15.80 -11.36 11.55
C ARG A 77 -15.48 -10.31 10.50
N LEU A 78 -15.18 -10.78 9.29
CA LEU A 78 -15.04 -9.89 8.15
C LEU A 78 -16.39 -9.23 7.84
N ALA A 79 -16.42 -7.90 7.85
CA ALA A 79 -17.62 -7.11 7.60
C ALA A 79 -17.60 -6.49 6.20
N GLU A 80 -16.47 -5.93 5.79
CA GLU A 80 -16.28 -5.29 4.48
C GLU A 80 -14.89 -5.59 3.93
N HIS A 81 -14.79 -5.63 2.60
CA HIS A 81 -13.53 -5.80 1.88
C HIS A 81 -13.56 -4.94 0.64
N TRP A 82 -12.47 -4.21 0.39
CA TRP A 82 -12.23 -3.50 -0.85
C TRP A 82 -10.75 -3.59 -1.20
N ALA A 83 -10.44 -3.59 -2.49
CA ALA A 83 -9.09 -3.80 -2.95
C ALA A 83 -8.78 -2.98 -4.21
N ALA A 84 -7.52 -2.66 -4.38
CA ALA A 84 -7.00 -2.10 -5.61
C ALA A 84 -5.69 -2.77 -5.98
N HIS A 85 -5.64 -3.32 -7.18
CA HIS A 85 -4.45 -3.95 -7.72
C HIS A 85 -4.12 -3.40 -9.11
N GLN A 86 -2.84 -3.44 -9.46
CA GLN A 86 -2.33 -3.13 -10.79
C GLN A 86 -1.32 -4.20 -11.22
N ALA A 87 -1.04 -4.28 -12.51
CA ALA A 87 -0.07 -5.24 -13.03
C ALA A 87 1.31 -5.02 -12.39
N VAL A 88 2.01 -6.11 -12.09
CA VAL A 88 3.44 -6.05 -11.77
C VAL A 88 4.21 -5.77 -13.06
N VAL A 89 5.11 -4.78 -13.03
CA VAL A 89 5.99 -4.48 -14.17
C VAL A 89 7.43 -4.89 -13.90
N ALA A 90 8.14 -5.32 -14.94
CA ALA A 90 9.55 -5.70 -14.84
C ALA A 90 10.51 -4.50 -14.72
N THR A 91 10.09 -3.32 -15.17
CA THR A 91 10.91 -2.11 -15.16
C THR A 91 10.06 -0.92 -14.73
N THR A 92 10.55 -0.18 -13.75
CA THR A 92 9.92 1.03 -13.22
C THR A 92 10.79 2.25 -13.50
N ALA A 93 10.17 3.43 -13.56
CA ALA A 93 10.88 4.69 -13.77
C ALA A 93 11.89 5.00 -12.63
N SER A 94 11.65 4.50 -11.41
CA SER A 94 12.53 4.67 -10.26
C SER A 94 13.60 3.58 -10.13
N GLY A 95 13.40 2.42 -10.78
CA GLY A 95 14.20 1.21 -10.57
C GLY A 95 13.82 0.39 -9.34
N ASN A 96 12.88 0.86 -8.50
CA ASN A 96 12.37 0.11 -7.34
C ASN A 96 11.12 -0.68 -7.73
N SER A 97 10.91 -1.89 -7.19
CA SER A 97 9.67 -2.64 -7.45
C SER A 97 8.45 -2.02 -6.75
N GLN A 98 7.25 -2.38 -7.17
CA GLN A 98 5.99 -1.93 -6.53
C GLN A 98 5.83 -2.40 -5.08
N THR A 99 6.66 -3.34 -4.61
CA THR A 99 6.51 -3.92 -3.26
C THR A 99 7.76 -3.84 -2.39
N ASP A 100 8.92 -3.47 -2.93
CA ASP A 100 10.19 -3.41 -2.20
C ASP A 100 10.15 -2.40 -1.03
N GLY A 101 11.21 -2.38 -0.22
CA GLY A 101 11.37 -1.49 0.92
C GLY A 101 11.00 -2.13 2.26
N PRO A 102 11.05 -1.37 3.36
CA PRO A 102 10.76 -1.90 4.70
C PRO A 102 9.33 -2.42 4.82
N ALA A 103 9.15 -3.56 5.47
CA ALA A 103 7.85 -4.21 5.62
C ALA A 103 7.25 -4.11 7.02
N ASP A 104 8.13 -4.02 8.03
CA ASP A 104 7.74 -4.13 9.43
C ASP A 104 7.42 -2.77 10.03
N VAL A 105 6.31 -2.71 10.78
CA VAL A 105 6.01 -1.58 11.65
C VAL A 105 6.94 -1.66 12.86
N THR A 106 7.89 -0.74 12.95
CA THR A 106 8.87 -0.71 14.05
C THR A 106 8.53 0.33 15.11
N ARG A 107 7.64 1.27 14.80
CA ARG A 107 7.32 2.41 15.67
C ARG A 107 5.80 2.64 15.75
N PRO A 108 5.01 1.67 16.23
CA PRO A 108 3.54 1.71 16.23
C PRO A 108 2.95 2.93 16.93
N GLN A 109 3.59 3.42 18.00
CA GLN A 109 3.18 4.62 18.75
C GLN A 109 3.17 5.92 17.92
N GLN A 110 3.68 5.89 16.69
CA GLN A 110 3.69 7.04 15.79
C GLN A 110 2.44 7.14 14.90
N GLY A 111 1.61 6.08 14.83
CA GLY A 111 0.49 5.98 13.88
C GLY A 111 -0.40 7.22 13.91
N ALA A 112 -0.96 7.56 15.08
CA ALA A 112 -1.86 8.71 15.22
C ALA A 112 -1.26 10.05 14.78
N ARG A 113 0.03 10.30 14.99
CA ARG A 113 0.66 11.57 14.57
C ARG A 113 0.99 11.57 13.06
N ASN A 114 1.41 10.43 12.53
CA ASN A 114 1.79 10.30 11.12
C ASN A 114 0.53 10.30 10.25
N GLY A 115 -0.56 9.67 10.73
CA GLY A 115 -1.90 9.76 10.15
C GLY A 115 -2.36 11.21 10.00
N ARG A 116 -2.31 12.02 11.07
CA ARG A 116 -2.67 13.45 10.98
C ARG A 116 -1.81 14.24 9.98
N LEU A 117 -0.52 13.94 9.90
CA LEU A 117 0.37 14.59 8.94
C LEU A 117 -0.04 14.25 7.49
N VAL A 118 -0.31 12.98 7.23
CA VAL A 118 -0.69 12.50 5.89
C VAL A 118 -2.10 12.95 5.52
N ASP A 119 -3.04 12.99 6.46
CA ASP A 119 -4.37 13.57 6.27
C ASP A 119 -4.29 15.03 5.83
N TYR A 120 -3.47 15.83 6.51
CA TYR A 120 -3.23 17.21 6.12
C TYR A 120 -2.61 17.31 4.72
N LEU A 121 -1.64 16.44 4.42
CA LEU A 121 -1.03 16.35 3.09
C LEU A 121 -2.10 16.08 2.02
N ILE A 122 -2.94 15.05 2.19
CA ILE A 122 -3.97 14.73 1.20
C ILE A 122 -4.99 15.87 1.08
N ASP A 123 -5.60 16.28 2.19
CA ASP A 123 -6.75 17.18 2.16
C ASP A 123 -6.38 18.62 1.81
N THR A 124 -5.27 19.11 2.38
CA THR A 124 -4.89 20.52 2.23
C THR A 124 -3.94 20.74 1.06
N ILE A 125 -3.06 19.78 0.77
CA ILE A 125 -2.01 19.95 -0.23
C ILE A 125 -2.42 19.33 -1.57
N LEU A 126 -2.87 18.07 -1.59
CA LEU A 126 -3.22 17.41 -2.85
C LEU A 126 -4.63 17.83 -3.34
N ILE A 127 -5.66 17.67 -2.51
CA ILE A 127 -7.02 18.10 -2.84
C ILE A 127 -7.08 19.63 -2.97
N GLY A 128 -6.44 20.36 -2.05
CA GLY A 128 -6.32 21.82 -2.12
C GLY A 128 -5.37 22.35 -3.21
N ARG A 129 -4.73 21.46 -3.99
CA ARG A 129 -3.79 21.77 -5.09
C ARG A 129 -2.63 22.71 -4.74
N LYS A 130 -2.18 22.72 -3.49
CA LYS A 130 -1.05 23.54 -2.99
C LYS A 130 0.30 22.86 -3.24
N HIS A 131 0.52 22.35 -4.46
CA HIS A 131 1.67 21.49 -4.79
C HIS A 131 3.03 22.18 -4.59
N ASP A 132 3.08 23.50 -4.53
CA ASP A 132 4.27 24.29 -4.17
C ASP A 132 4.80 24.00 -2.75
N ARG A 133 3.94 23.46 -1.87
CA ARG A 133 4.25 23.13 -0.49
C ARG A 133 4.76 21.71 -0.27
N LEU A 134 4.75 20.84 -1.28
CA LEU A 134 5.13 19.43 -1.14
C LEU A 134 6.54 19.24 -0.55
N LYS A 135 7.48 20.13 -0.86
CA LYS A 135 8.84 20.12 -0.30
C LYS A 135 8.90 20.20 1.24
N HIS A 136 7.82 20.62 1.90
CA HIS A 136 7.74 20.68 3.36
C HIS A 136 7.27 19.38 4.00
N PHE A 137 6.79 18.43 3.21
CA PHE A 137 6.25 17.15 3.68
C PHE A 137 7.06 15.95 3.21
N PHE A 138 7.89 16.11 2.17
CA PHE A 138 8.67 15.02 1.58
C PHE A 138 10.17 15.35 1.63
N VAL A 139 10.99 14.33 1.85
CA VAL A 139 12.44 14.46 1.63
C VAL A 139 12.74 14.62 0.14
N ALA A 140 13.85 15.29 -0.16
CA ALA A 140 14.22 15.59 -1.54
C ALA A 140 14.49 14.32 -2.36
N ASP A 141 15.14 13.34 -1.74
CA ASP A 141 15.56 12.03 -2.23
C ASP A 141 14.53 10.92 -1.95
N LEU A 142 13.24 11.28 -1.98
CA LEU A 142 12.12 10.36 -1.81
C LEU A 142 12.30 9.06 -2.60
N ILE A 143 12.18 7.92 -1.93
CA ILE A 143 12.13 6.61 -2.57
C ILE A 143 10.72 6.40 -3.14
N GLN A 144 10.62 6.09 -4.43
CA GLN A 144 9.35 5.97 -5.16
C GLN A 144 9.15 4.57 -5.71
N HIS A 145 7.92 4.05 -5.60
CA HIS A 145 7.52 2.73 -6.07
C HIS A 145 6.36 2.73 -7.08
N ASP A 146 5.77 3.90 -7.39
CA ASP A 146 4.91 4.05 -8.56
C ASP A 146 5.71 3.67 -9.83
N PRO A 147 5.25 2.69 -10.63
CA PRO A 147 5.94 2.24 -11.84
C PRO A 147 6.31 3.35 -12.83
N LEU A 148 5.51 4.43 -12.88
CA LEU A 148 5.62 5.49 -13.86
C LEU A 148 6.33 6.74 -13.33
N VAL A 149 6.69 6.76 -12.04
CA VAL A 149 7.29 7.94 -11.39
C VAL A 149 8.69 7.62 -10.88
N GLY A 150 9.66 8.45 -11.26
CA GLY A 150 11.04 8.32 -10.78
C GLY A 150 11.22 8.66 -9.30
N ASN A 151 12.40 8.37 -8.76
CA ASN A 151 12.77 8.79 -7.40
C ASN A 151 12.82 10.32 -7.26
N GLY A 152 12.68 10.78 -6.02
CA GLY A 152 12.76 12.17 -5.61
C GLY A 152 11.43 12.93 -5.67
N VAL A 153 11.24 13.87 -4.73
CA VAL A 153 9.99 14.65 -4.63
C VAL A 153 9.67 15.44 -5.89
N LYS A 154 10.70 15.82 -6.67
CA LYS A 154 10.52 16.54 -7.94
C LYS A 154 9.76 15.70 -8.97
N ALA A 155 10.08 14.43 -9.11
CA ALA A 155 9.42 13.53 -10.04
C ALA A 155 7.96 13.31 -9.65
N LEU A 156 7.70 13.04 -8.35
CA LEU A 156 6.35 12.91 -7.82
C LEU A 156 5.52 14.19 -8.01
N THR A 157 6.11 15.35 -7.72
CA THR A 157 5.44 16.64 -7.90
C THR A 157 5.08 16.90 -9.37
N ALA A 158 5.94 16.50 -10.31
CA ALA A 158 5.66 16.61 -11.74
C ALA A 158 4.47 15.70 -12.13
N ALA A 159 4.43 14.46 -11.63
CA ALA A 159 3.33 13.53 -11.88
C ALA A 159 1.98 14.10 -11.40
N TRP A 160 1.90 14.59 -10.17
CA TRP A 160 0.66 15.18 -9.62
C TRP A 160 0.27 16.52 -10.24
N ARG A 161 1.18 17.20 -10.94
CA ARG A 161 0.89 18.42 -11.71
C ARG A 161 0.46 18.16 -13.15
N THR A 162 0.45 16.90 -13.58
CA THR A 162 0.00 16.55 -14.93
C THR A 162 -1.42 17.09 -15.17
N PRO A 163 -1.69 17.80 -16.29
CA PRO A 163 -3.02 18.26 -16.62
C PRO A 163 -4.07 17.14 -16.57
N GLY A 164 -5.24 17.45 -16.03
CA GLY A 164 -6.30 16.45 -15.81
C GLY A 164 -6.01 15.43 -14.70
N THR A 165 -4.96 15.62 -13.91
CA THR A 165 -4.67 14.81 -12.72
C THR A 165 -4.98 15.60 -11.45
N GLY A 166 -5.61 14.96 -10.46
CA GLY A 166 -5.89 15.58 -9.18
C GLY A 166 -6.67 14.69 -8.23
N TYR A 167 -6.53 14.98 -6.94
CA TYR A 167 -7.30 14.37 -5.86
C TYR A 167 -8.57 15.18 -5.61
N GLU A 168 -9.66 14.51 -5.26
CA GLU A 168 -10.97 15.13 -5.04
C GLU A 168 -11.52 14.82 -3.65
N ARG A 169 -11.34 13.59 -3.17
CA ARG A 169 -11.85 13.14 -1.87
C ARG A 169 -10.98 12.03 -1.31
N ARG A 170 -10.65 12.13 -0.01
CA ARG A 170 -10.12 11.03 0.79
C ARG A 170 -11.27 10.27 1.46
N HIS A 171 -11.24 8.95 1.40
CA HIS A 171 -12.27 8.04 1.94
C HIS A 171 -11.79 7.33 3.21
N THR A 172 -10.52 6.92 3.23
CA THR A 172 -9.98 6.10 4.31
C THR A 172 -8.54 6.50 4.60
N THR A 173 -8.14 6.37 5.86
CA THR A 173 -6.75 6.41 6.29
C THR A 173 -6.53 5.27 7.28
N ILE A 174 -5.41 4.57 7.13
CA ILE A 174 -4.95 3.50 8.01
C ILE A 174 -3.51 3.83 8.39
N ALA A 175 -3.30 4.27 9.62
CA ALA A 175 -2.02 4.73 10.13
C ALA A 175 -1.46 3.76 11.19
N ASP A 176 -0.46 2.97 10.79
CA ASP A 176 0.22 2.00 11.65
C ASP A 176 1.71 2.35 11.76
N GLY A 177 2.04 2.99 12.88
CA GLY A 177 3.37 3.49 13.16
C GLY A 177 3.91 4.45 12.10
N GLU A 178 4.99 4.06 11.44
CA GLU A 178 5.62 4.81 10.35
C GLU A 178 4.90 4.70 9.00
N PHE A 179 3.94 3.78 8.85
CA PHE A 179 3.21 3.57 7.60
C PHE A 179 1.83 4.19 7.66
N VAL A 180 1.45 4.90 6.60
CA VAL A 180 0.11 5.46 6.48
C VAL A 180 -0.43 5.17 5.08
N LEU A 181 -1.47 4.35 4.99
CA LEU A 181 -2.21 4.13 3.76
C LEU A 181 -3.39 5.12 3.69
N THR A 182 -3.60 5.73 2.52
CA THR A 182 -4.80 6.50 2.24
C THR A 182 -5.52 5.97 1.02
N VAL A 183 -6.84 5.97 1.06
CA VAL A 183 -7.70 5.64 -0.10
C VAL A 183 -8.42 6.92 -0.51
N SER A 184 -8.23 7.34 -1.75
CA SER A 184 -8.78 8.58 -2.29
C SER A 184 -9.37 8.39 -3.67
N THR A 185 -10.28 9.27 -4.09
CA THR A 185 -10.73 9.39 -5.47
C THR A 185 -10.27 10.69 -6.10
N GLY A 186 -10.15 10.67 -7.42
CA GLY A 186 -9.98 11.86 -8.22
C GLY A 186 -9.85 11.50 -9.68
N THR A 187 -8.93 12.14 -10.39
CA THR A 187 -8.75 11.97 -11.83
C THR A 187 -7.29 11.76 -12.22
N VAL A 188 -7.06 11.00 -13.29
CA VAL A 188 -5.80 10.94 -14.03
C VAL A 188 -6.13 11.15 -15.50
N ARG A 189 -5.54 12.18 -16.12
CA ARG A 189 -5.86 12.59 -17.50
C ARG A 189 -7.37 12.71 -17.74
N HIS A 190 -8.08 13.34 -16.81
CA HIS A 190 -9.54 13.55 -16.80
C HIS A 190 -10.39 12.29 -16.61
N ALA A 191 -9.80 11.09 -16.54
CA ALA A 191 -10.52 9.86 -16.24
C ALA A 191 -10.63 9.66 -14.72
N PRO A 192 -11.82 9.31 -14.18
CA PRO A 192 -11.98 9.01 -12.76
C PRO A 192 -11.12 7.83 -12.32
N ARG A 193 -10.44 7.97 -11.18
CA ARG A 193 -9.58 6.96 -10.58
C ARG A 193 -9.76 6.87 -9.07
N VAL A 194 -9.34 5.73 -8.53
CA VAL A 194 -9.12 5.50 -7.10
C VAL A 194 -7.61 5.38 -6.88
N PHE A 195 -7.12 6.05 -5.85
CA PHE A 195 -5.73 6.08 -5.42
C PHE A 195 -5.62 5.38 -4.08
N TYR A 196 -4.69 4.44 -4.00
CA TYR A 196 -4.22 3.88 -2.74
C TYR A 196 -2.79 4.32 -2.60
N ASP A 197 -2.53 5.31 -1.74
CA ASP A 197 -1.20 5.84 -1.52
C ASP A 197 -0.72 5.41 -0.14
N LEU A 198 0.36 4.63 -0.12
CA LEU A 198 1.06 4.23 1.09
C LEU A 198 2.30 5.12 1.26
N PHE A 199 2.40 5.75 2.42
CA PHE A 199 3.51 6.62 2.80
C PHE A 199 4.29 5.98 3.94
N ARG A 200 5.62 6.02 3.88
CA ARG A 200 6.45 5.82 5.07
C ARG A 200 6.95 7.17 5.57
N VAL A 201 6.75 7.43 6.86
CA VAL A 201 7.12 8.68 7.53
C VAL A 201 8.31 8.45 8.46
N ASP A 202 9.32 9.31 8.34
CA ASP A 202 10.42 9.39 9.29
C ASP A 202 10.66 10.84 9.70
N ARG A 203 10.83 11.07 11.01
CA ARG A 203 11.11 12.40 11.59
C ARG A 203 10.20 13.52 11.04
N GLY A 204 8.92 13.21 10.86
CA GLY A 204 7.91 14.17 10.39
C GLY A 204 7.95 14.46 8.88
N MET A 205 8.65 13.65 8.09
CA MET A 205 8.73 13.77 6.64
C MET A 205 8.41 12.43 5.98
N VAL A 206 7.75 12.46 4.83
CA VAL A 206 7.57 11.30 3.97
C VAL A 206 8.91 11.00 3.29
N VAL A 207 9.37 9.77 3.48
CA VAL A 207 10.66 9.27 2.98
C VAL A 207 10.53 8.20 1.91
N GLU A 208 9.35 7.59 1.78
CA GLU A 208 9.08 6.53 0.81
C GLU A 208 7.59 6.50 0.45
N HIS A 209 7.28 6.18 -0.80
CA HIS A 209 5.92 6.22 -1.35
C HIS A 209 5.65 5.04 -2.29
N TRP A 210 4.54 4.34 -2.07
CA TRP A 210 3.97 3.34 -2.97
C TRP A 210 2.56 3.74 -3.34
N ASN A 211 2.11 3.35 -4.52
CA ASN A 211 0.72 3.53 -4.89
C ASN A 211 0.12 2.39 -5.71
N VAL A 212 -1.21 2.35 -5.69
CA VAL A 212 -2.01 1.77 -6.75
C VAL A 212 -2.98 2.81 -7.28
N THR A 213 -3.06 2.93 -8.60
CA THR A 213 -4.07 3.75 -9.28
C THR A 213 -4.95 2.85 -10.14
N THR A 214 -6.25 2.79 -9.84
CA THR A 214 -7.20 1.92 -10.54
C THR A 214 -8.50 2.65 -10.89
N GLU A 215 -9.37 1.98 -11.64
CA GLU A 215 -10.74 2.42 -11.92
C GLU A 215 -11.62 2.31 -10.68
N ARG A 216 -12.87 2.78 -10.74
CA ARG A 216 -13.75 2.96 -9.56
C ARG A 216 -14.02 1.73 -8.68
N GLY A 217 -13.60 0.53 -9.07
CA GLY A 217 -13.82 -0.71 -8.30
C GLY A 217 -13.13 -0.76 -6.92
N GLY A 218 -12.18 0.12 -6.64
CA GLY A 218 -11.39 0.08 -5.39
C GLY A 218 -11.96 0.81 -4.18
N LEU A 219 -13.27 1.05 -4.10
CA LEU A 219 -13.91 1.74 -2.96
C LEU A 219 -14.65 0.75 -2.05
N PRO A 220 -14.85 1.09 -0.76
CA PRO A 220 -15.66 0.28 0.13
C PRO A 220 -17.06 0.07 -0.47
N SER A 221 -17.47 -1.20 -0.57
CA SER A 221 -18.84 -1.59 -0.86
C SER A 221 -19.59 -1.74 0.47
N SER A 222 -20.80 -1.19 0.58
CA SER A 222 -21.67 -1.41 1.74
C SER A 222 -22.25 -2.82 1.81
N THR A 223 -21.91 -3.70 0.85
CA THR A 223 -22.39 -5.08 0.80
C THR A 223 -21.35 -6.00 1.47
N PRO A 224 -21.70 -6.69 2.56
CA PRO A 224 -20.81 -7.66 3.19
C PRO A 224 -20.36 -8.72 2.19
N VAL A 225 -19.06 -8.93 2.06
CA VAL A 225 -18.53 -10.08 1.32
C VAL A 225 -18.64 -11.30 2.23
N ALA A 226 -19.64 -12.15 1.97
CA ALA A 226 -19.76 -13.43 2.66
C ALA A 226 -18.64 -14.35 2.18
N ILE A 227 -17.54 -14.40 2.93
CA ILE A 227 -16.54 -15.47 2.76
C ILE A 227 -17.08 -16.66 3.52
N THR A 228 -17.67 -17.62 2.80
CA THR A 228 -18.05 -18.91 3.37
C THR A 228 -16.78 -19.65 3.75
N ALA A 229 -16.52 -19.81 5.05
CA ALA A 229 -15.50 -20.73 5.52
C ALA A 229 -15.79 -22.14 4.95
N PRO A 230 -14.77 -22.92 4.54
CA PRO A 230 -15.00 -24.30 4.16
C PRO A 230 -15.60 -25.04 5.36
N GLU A 231 -16.75 -25.67 5.15
CA GLU A 231 -17.40 -26.51 6.14
C GLU A 231 -16.36 -27.52 6.66
N SER A 232 -16.15 -27.52 7.97
CA SER A 232 -15.42 -28.60 8.62
C SER A 232 -16.20 -29.88 8.36
N GLN A 233 -15.75 -30.71 7.43
CA GLN A 233 -16.23 -32.08 7.32
C GLN A 233 -15.82 -32.81 8.59
N GLY A 234 -16.74 -32.87 9.54
CA GLY A 234 -16.62 -33.74 10.70
C GLY A 234 -16.67 -35.19 10.25
N SER A 235 -15.73 -35.98 10.77
CA SER A 235 -15.89 -37.43 10.96
C SER A 235 -15.81 -37.72 12.45
#